data_AF-A0A929SR38-F1
#
_entry.id   AF-A0A929SR38-F1
#
_cell.length_a   1.000
_cell.length_b   1.000
_cell.length_c   1.000
_cell.angle_alpha   90.00
_cell.angle_beta   90.00
_cell.angle_gamma   90.00
#
_symmetry.space_group_name_H-M   'P 1'
#
loop_
_entity.id
_entity.type
_entity.pdbx_description
1 polymer ?
#
loop_
_entity_poly.entity_id
_entity_poly.type
_entity_poly.pdbx_seq_one_letter_code
_entity_poly.pdbx_strand_id
1 'polypeptide(L)'
;MKKNSYTIEQMLDNSLKCTGGESFKEVEQRMNEVIENIIKHNNGKKVVIVSHGASIKYYLKKYCNFTNNKLFYNKKELIIESPSVLRLKFNDFKLKEIKQI
;
A
#
# COMPACT_ATOMS: atom_id res chain seq x y z
N MET A 1 12.56 18.90 15.95
CA MET A 1 11.66 17.73 16.09
C MET A 1 11.25 17.27 14.70
N LYS A 2 11.36 15.97 14.38
CA LYS A 2 10.80 15.45 13.11
C LYS A 2 9.29 15.55 13.16
N LYS A 3 8.69 16.25 12.18
CA LYS A 3 7.25 16.56 12.14
C LYS A 3 6.41 15.37 11.68
N ASN A 4 7.00 14.46 10.91
CA ASN A 4 6.36 13.30 10.29
C ASN A 4 7.17 12.02 10.57
N SER A 5 6.52 10.86 10.49
CA SER A 5 7.23 9.58 10.44
C SER A 5 7.97 9.42 9.12
N TYR A 6 9.02 8.59 9.10
CA TYR A 6 9.82 8.36 7.89
C TYR A 6 8.98 7.83 6.73
N THR A 7 8.00 6.96 7.00
CA THR A 7 7.05 6.47 6.01
C THR A 7 6.29 7.61 5.35
N ILE A 8 5.83 8.59 6.13
CA ILE A 8 5.13 9.77 5.60
C ILE A 8 6.09 10.67 4.82
N GLU A 9 7.33 10.84 5.28
CA GLU A 9 8.36 11.57 4.52
C GLU A 9 8.58 10.93 3.14
N GLN A 10 8.72 9.61 3.06
CA GLN A 10 8.84 8.88 1.78
C GLN A 10 7.56 8.91 0.93
N MET A 11 6.37 9.05 1.53
CA MET A 11 5.13 9.23 0.78
C MET A 11 4.97 10.65 0.21
N LEU A 12 5.66 11.65 0.79
CA LEU A 12 5.69 13.03 0.29
C LEU A 12 6.80 13.21 -0.76
N ASP A 13 8.00 12.68 -0.48
CA ASP A 13 9.12 12.61 -1.41
C ASP A 13 9.38 11.16 -1.79
N ASN A 14 8.87 10.76 -2.96
CA ASN A 14 8.95 9.39 -3.42
C ASN A 14 10.39 8.91 -3.75
N SER A 15 11.38 9.80 -3.76
CA SER A 15 12.80 9.48 -4.00
C SER A 15 13.63 9.36 -2.71
N LEU A 16 13.08 9.83 -1.59
CA LEU A 16 13.72 9.75 -0.28
C LEU A 16 13.97 8.28 0.11
N LYS A 17 15.20 7.97 0.54
CA LYS A 17 15.59 6.65 1.03
C LYS A 17 16.66 6.70 2.09
N CYS A 18 16.69 5.69 2.95
CA CYS A 18 17.77 5.49 3.89
C CYS A 18 19.05 5.14 3.13
N THR A 19 20.22 5.40 3.73
CA THR A 19 21.50 4.94 3.17
C THR A 19 21.46 3.43 2.98
N GLY A 20 21.62 2.97 1.74
CA GLY A 20 21.54 1.56 1.36
C GLY A 20 20.14 0.94 1.37
N GLY A 21 19.09 1.73 1.64
CA GLY A 21 17.70 1.27 1.65
C GLY A 21 16.95 1.52 0.34
N GLU A 22 15.67 1.17 0.33
CA GLU A 22 14.74 1.43 -0.77
C GLU A 22 13.98 2.76 -0.56
N SER A 23 13.76 3.49 -1.65
CA SER A 23 12.83 4.59 -1.75
C SER A 23 11.39 4.10 -1.87
N PHE A 24 10.42 5.02 -1.75
CA PHE A 24 9.02 4.70 -2.00
C PHE A 24 8.82 4.03 -3.36
N LYS A 25 9.43 4.56 -4.44
CA LYS A 25 9.27 4.03 -5.81
C LYS A 25 9.78 2.59 -5.93
N GLU A 26 10.95 2.31 -5.35
CA GLU A 26 11.56 0.98 -5.36
C GLU A 26 10.65 -0.04 -4.63
N VAL A 27 10.13 0.32 -3.45
CA VAL A 27 9.21 -0.57 -2.72
C VAL A 27 7.86 -0.70 -3.43
N GLU A 28 7.29 0.38 -3.96
CA GLU A 28 6.03 0.36 -4.70
C GLU A 28 6.13 -0.58 -5.91
N GLN A 29 7.21 -0.48 -6.68
CA GLN A 29 7.47 -1.36 -7.82
C GLN A 29 7.53 -2.83 -7.38
N ARG A 30 8.38 -3.15 -6.40
CA ARG A 30 8.53 -4.52 -5.89
C ARG A 30 7.22 -5.09 -5.35
N MET A 31 6.43 -4.29 -4.64
CA MET A 31 5.12 -4.71 -4.12
C MET A 31 4.12 -4.95 -5.24
N ASN A 32 4.09 -4.10 -6.27
CA ASN A 32 3.25 -4.30 -7.45
C ASN A 32 3.59 -5.60 -8.17
N GLU A 33 4.86 -5.86 -8.46
CA GLU A 33 5.31 -7.07 -9.15
C GLU A 33 4.90 -8.35 -8.39
N VAL A 34 5.12 -8.37 -7.07
CA VAL A 34 4.75 -9.53 -6.24
C VAL A 34 3.24 -9.71 -6.18
N ILE A 35 2.46 -8.64 -5.94
CA ILE A 35 1.00 -8.76 -5.79
C ILE A 35 0.34 -9.09 -7.14
N GLU A 36 0.78 -8.49 -8.24
CA GLU A 36 0.28 -8.83 -9.58
C GLU A 36 0.54 -10.30 -9.92
N ASN A 37 1.73 -10.82 -9.59
CA ASN A 37 2.03 -12.25 -9.73
C ASN A 37 1.14 -13.13 -8.85
N ILE A 38 0.87 -12.74 -7.61
CA ILE A 38 -0.05 -13.47 -6.72
C ILE A 38 -1.44 -13.50 -7.33
N ILE A 39 -1.98 -12.37 -7.81
CA ILE A 39 -3.31 -12.31 -8.41
C ILE A 39 -3.37 -13.17 -9.67
N LYS A 40 -2.35 -13.09 -10.54
CA LYS A 40 -2.23 -13.89 -11.78
C LYS A 40 -2.31 -15.39 -11.54
N HIS A 41 -1.60 -15.90 -10.54
CA HIS A 41 -1.49 -17.34 -10.29
C HIS A 41 -2.52 -17.88 -9.28
N ASN A 42 -3.38 -17.03 -8.71
CA ASN A 42 -4.38 -17.42 -7.72
C ASN A 42 -5.78 -16.95 -8.06
N ASN A 43 -6.12 -16.85 -9.35
CA ASN A 43 -7.46 -16.48 -9.78
C ASN A 43 -8.52 -17.45 -9.19
N GLY A 44 -9.63 -16.90 -8.70
CA GLY A 44 -10.69 -17.65 -8.03
C GLY A 44 -10.40 -18.07 -6.57
N LYS A 45 -9.19 -17.84 -6.05
CA LYS A 45 -8.84 -18.16 -4.66
C LYS A 45 -8.94 -16.93 -3.74
N LYS A 46 -9.08 -17.19 -2.43
CA LYS A 46 -8.87 -16.18 -1.39
C LYS A 46 -7.43 -16.30 -0.90
N VAL A 47 -6.68 -15.20 -0.97
CA VAL A 47 -5.28 -15.13 -0.52
C VAL A 47 -5.19 -14.17 0.66
N VAL A 48 -4.41 -14.54 1.68
CA VAL A 48 -4.05 -13.66 2.79
C VAL A 48 -2.57 -13.29 2.63
N ILE A 49 -2.27 -12.01 2.73
CA ILE A 49 -0.91 -11.47 2.69
C ILE A 49 -0.66 -10.77 4.03
N VAL A 50 0.42 -11.15 4.71
CA VAL A 50 0.88 -10.49 5.93
C VAL A 50 2.14 -9.69 5.58
N SER A 51 2.15 -8.41 5.93
CA SER A 51 3.25 -7.50 5.61
C SER A 51 3.32 -6.34 6.60
N HIS A 52 4.31 -5.47 6.44
CA HIS A 52 4.50 -4.28 7.27
C HIS A 52 3.66 -3.10 6.78
N GLY A 53 3.27 -2.23 7.71
CA GLY A 53 2.40 -1.09 7.42
C GLY A 53 2.96 -0.12 6.36
N ALA A 54 4.28 0.08 6.30
CA ALA A 54 4.91 0.91 5.27
C ALA A 54 4.68 0.33 3.87
N SER A 55 5.06 -0.93 3.65
CA SER A 55 4.89 -1.62 2.36
C SER A 55 3.42 -1.67 1.92
N ILE A 56 2.49 -1.91 2.85
CA ILE A 56 1.05 -1.87 2.57
C ILE A 56 0.62 -0.47 2.14
N LYS A 57 1.01 0.59 2.88
CA LYS A 57 0.69 1.98 2.52
C LYS A 57 1.23 2.34 1.14
N TYR A 58 2.43 1.88 0.80
CA TYR A 58 3.05 2.17 -0.49
C TYR A 58 2.29 1.52 -1.64
N TYR A 59 1.94 0.24 -1.51
CA TYR A 59 1.11 -0.44 -2.50
C TYR A 59 -0.28 0.23 -2.65
N LEU A 60 -0.92 0.61 -1.55
CA LEU A 60 -2.26 1.22 -1.57
C LEU A 60 -2.29 2.60 -2.22
N LYS A 61 -1.17 3.33 -2.26
CA LYS A 61 -1.09 4.66 -2.89
C LYS A 61 -1.44 4.60 -4.38
N LYS A 62 -1.25 3.47 -5.07
CA LYS A 62 -1.71 3.21 -6.45
C LYS A 62 -3.23 3.42 -6.63
N TYR A 63 -4.01 3.23 -5.56
CA TYR A 63 -5.47 3.24 -5.60
C TYR A 63 -6.11 4.32 -4.73
N CYS A 64 -5.31 5.05 -3.96
CA CYS A 64 -5.78 5.97 -2.93
C CYS A 64 -5.21 7.37 -3.16
N ASN A 65 -6.00 8.38 -2.79
CA ASN A 65 -5.51 9.75 -2.72
C ASN A 65 -4.74 9.93 -1.41
N PHE A 66 -3.51 10.43 -1.50
CA PHE A 66 -2.72 10.79 -0.33
C PHE A 66 -2.81 12.30 -0.08
N THR A 67 -3.48 12.69 1.00
CA THR A 67 -3.65 14.10 1.39
C THR A 67 -3.63 14.22 2.91
N ASN A 68 -3.12 15.34 3.43
CA ASN A 68 -2.98 15.57 4.87
C ASN A 68 -2.30 14.39 5.61
N ASN A 69 -1.26 13.80 5.00
CA ASN A 69 -0.53 12.64 5.49
C ASN A 69 -1.39 11.37 5.72
N LYS A 70 -2.55 11.27 5.05
CA LYS A 70 -3.53 10.18 5.19
C LYS A 70 -3.89 9.60 3.82
N LEU A 71 -4.23 8.32 3.79
CA LEU A 71 -4.70 7.63 2.59
C LEU A 71 -6.22 7.61 2.55
N PHE A 72 -6.79 8.02 1.42
CA PHE A 72 -8.23 8.01 1.19
C PHE A 72 -8.59 7.16 -0.02
N TYR A 73 -9.48 6.20 0.19
CA TYR A 73 -10.13 5.42 -0.86
C TYR A 73 -11.61 5.80 -0.91
N ASN A 74 -12.10 6.28 -2.06
CA ASN A 74 -13.50 6.74 -2.22
C ASN A 74 -13.95 7.72 -1.12
N LYS A 75 -13.13 8.72 -0.80
CA LYS A 75 -13.34 9.72 0.26
C LYS A 75 -13.35 9.16 1.70
N LYS A 76 -13.11 7.86 1.90
CA LYS A 76 -12.96 7.24 3.22
C LYS A 76 -11.49 7.08 3.57
N GLU A 77 -11.11 7.53 4.76
CA GLU A 77 -9.77 7.32 5.29
C GLU A 77 -9.50 5.82 5.52
N LEU A 78 -8.33 5.34 5.09
CA LEU A 78 -7.83 4.01 5.42
C LEU A 78 -6.84 4.12 6.57
N ILE A 79 -7.17 3.51 7.71
CA ILE A 79 -6.35 3.55 8.94
C ILE A 79 -5.49 2.30 8.99
N ILE A 80 -4.21 2.43 8.63
CA ILE A 80 -3.24 1.33 8.59
C ILE A 80 -2.32 1.42 9.81
N GLU A 81 -2.81 0.87 10.91
CA GLU A 81 -2.12 0.74 12.20
C GLU A 81 -1.92 -0.74 12.53
N SER A 82 -1.14 -1.04 13.57
CA SER A 82 -0.91 -2.44 13.98
C SER A 82 -1.84 -2.80 15.16
N PRO A 83 -2.68 -3.84 15.06
CA PRO A 83 -3.01 -4.63 13.87
C PRO A 83 -4.09 -3.96 13.00
N SER A 84 -4.02 -4.13 11.67
CA SER A 84 -5.10 -3.72 10.76
C SER A 84 -5.26 -4.75 9.65
N VAL A 85 -6.52 -4.94 9.21
CA VAL A 85 -6.88 -5.89 8.16
C VAL A 85 -7.65 -5.17 7.06
N LEU A 86 -7.22 -5.41 5.83
CA LEU A 86 -7.86 -4.92 4.62
C LEU A 86 -8.23 -6.08 3.73
N ARG A 87 -9.39 -5.99 3.10
CA ARG A 87 -9.81 -6.87 2.02
C ARG A 87 -9.80 -6.09 0.72
N LEU A 88 -9.02 -6.57 -0.24
CA LEU A 88 -9.02 -6.08 -1.61
C LEU A 88 -9.73 -7.10 -2.49
N LYS A 89 -10.70 -6.66 -3.30
CA LYS A 89 -11.42 -7.50 -4.26
C LYS A 89 -10.97 -7.13 -5.67
N PHE A 90 -10.55 -8.11 -6.45
CA PHE A 90 -10.15 -7.94 -7.85
C PHE A 90 -11.09 -8.72 -8.77
N ASN A 91 -11.43 -8.13 -9.92
CA ASN A 91 -12.06 -8.82 -11.05
C ASN A 91 -11.19 -8.56 -12.30
N ASP A 92 -10.83 -9.60 -13.04
CA ASP A 92 -9.99 -9.51 -14.25
C ASP A 92 -8.72 -8.66 -14.02
N PHE A 93 -8.02 -8.93 -12.92
CA PHE A 93 -6.82 -8.19 -12.47
C PHE A 93 -7.04 -6.70 -12.12
N LYS A 94 -8.28 -6.20 -12.19
CA LYS A 94 -8.63 -4.83 -11.83
C LYS A 94 -9.21 -4.78 -10.43
N LEU A 95 -8.69 -3.86 -9.61
CA LEU A 95 -9.23 -3.61 -8.28
C LEU A 95 -10.68 -3.10 -8.38
N LYS A 96 -11.59 -3.73 -7.62
CA LYS A 96 -13.00 -3.36 -7.54
C LYS A 96 -13.39 -2.75 -6.21
N GLU A 97 -12.78 -3.21 -5.11
CA GLU A 97 -13.12 -2.75 -3.77
C GLU A 97 -11.91 -2.85 -2.85
N ILE A 98 -11.75 -1.85 -1.99
CA ILE A 98 -10.95 -1.93 -0.75
C ILE A 98 -11.90 -1.77 0.43
N LYS A 99 -11.93 -2.75 1.33
CA LYS A 99 -12.70 -2.71 2.56
C LYS A 99 -11.78 -2.93 3.77
N GLN A 100 -11.75 -1.99 4.69
CA GLN A 100 -11.15 -2.19 6.00
C GLN A 100 -12.11 -3.00 6.89
N ILE A 101 -11.60 -4.06 7.52
CA ILE A 101 -12.34 -5.00 8.36
C ILE A 101 -12.12 -4.63 9.82
#